data_AF-A0A016VIL0-F1
#
_entry.id   AF-A0A016VIL0-F1
#
_cell.length_a   1.000
_cell.length_b   1.000
_cell.length_c   1.000
_cell.angle_alpha   90.00
_cell.angle_beta   90.00
_cell.angle_gamma   90.00
#
_symmetry.space_group_name_H-M   'P 1'
#
loop_
_entity.id
_entity.type
_entity.pdbx_description
1 polymer ?
#
loop_
_entity_poly.entity_id
_entity_poly.type
_entity_poly.pdbx_seq_one_letter_code
_entity_poly.pdbx_strand_id
1 'polypeptide(L)'
;MRERRTLNDLEVIVNEKKFHKNLVEIIAFLDLWRCKLPSISECMVILAEEFSNQGFWSDDTALLVKQWVTLLHSMRYQFPTVAPQQPSSKWPRLRNCRRAYVHFGIAGSVRSYKQARSSSETRLEAMHDLDIWCKEAHPMGLPLRTTSAAYLEKMQNRNEALTQKRNTVLIIINNFPWKNNSMGLLERIYGSYFGITIFCGKFMKNFESDSDFPAITSSFSFIEVYEEELLEGYFLYYCLAKVAEMRLRNVEGYFVSADDLLFNFWHNFNLSVAFHPFGISNIHKAAAWYPSAFGTSGLERVLELVTKVYKDYPKVQTIWQKYKHGIKENYRNSNTLRYMASANGYAASDLFYVPTAEINYFAGLMELFFEAGVYKGIAVIKFLATVKHTVPPVSRITYLWGSLRPKWSKYYNTSLILMHPIKPSSFLDLRNRRK
;
A
#
# COMPACT_ATOMS: atom_id res chain seq x y z
N MET A 1 35.55 -20.08 -31.86
CA MET A 1 35.29 -20.09 -30.41
C MET A 1 34.00 -19.29 -30.13
N ARG A 2 32.86 -19.84 -30.55
CA ARG A 2 31.54 -19.20 -30.48
C ARG A 2 30.53 -20.29 -30.11
N GLU A 3 30.64 -20.81 -28.89
CA GLU A 3 29.74 -21.85 -28.38
C GLU A 3 29.97 -21.98 -26.87
N ARG A 4 29.19 -21.21 -26.08
CA ARG A 4 29.04 -21.36 -24.61
C ARG A 4 27.99 -20.41 -24.00
N ARG A 5 27.22 -19.69 -24.81
CA ARG A 5 26.15 -18.76 -24.36
C ARG A 5 24.72 -19.27 -24.64
N THR A 6 24.51 -20.55 -24.95
CA THR A 6 23.19 -21.04 -25.37
C THR A 6 22.53 -22.03 -24.41
N LEU A 7 23.29 -22.73 -23.56
CA LEU A 7 22.73 -23.76 -22.67
C LEU A 7 21.98 -23.17 -21.46
N ASN A 8 22.56 -22.22 -20.73
CA ASN A 8 21.90 -21.61 -19.56
C ASN A 8 20.66 -20.80 -19.92
N ASP A 9 20.68 -20.06 -21.04
CA ASP A 9 19.54 -19.23 -21.45
C ASP A 9 18.36 -20.10 -21.95
N LEU A 10 18.65 -21.23 -22.62
CA LEU A 10 17.63 -22.22 -22.97
C LEU A 10 17.08 -22.92 -21.72
N GLU A 11 17.92 -23.23 -20.72
CA GLU A 11 17.48 -23.84 -19.46
C GLU A 11 16.57 -22.90 -18.65
N VAL A 12 16.88 -21.60 -18.62
CA VAL A 12 16.06 -20.57 -17.96
C VAL A 12 14.73 -20.38 -18.71
N ILE A 13 14.74 -20.31 -20.06
CA ILE A 13 13.51 -20.16 -20.86
C ILE A 13 12.64 -21.43 -20.81
N VAL A 14 13.25 -22.61 -20.79
CA VAL A 14 12.53 -23.90 -20.62
C VAL A 14 11.96 -24.00 -19.21
N ASN A 15 12.69 -23.59 -18.19
CA ASN A 15 12.19 -23.54 -16.81
C ASN A 15 11.10 -22.49 -16.62
N GLU A 16 11.18 -21.31 -17.25
CA GLU A 16 10.10 -20.31 -17.23
C GLU A 16 8.85 -20.81 -17.93
N LYS A 17 8.96 -21.45 -19.10
CA LYS A 17 7.81 -22.04 -19.81
C LYS A 17 7.20 -23.21 -19.05
N LYS A 18 8.02 -24.06 -18.43
CA LYS A 18 7.57 -25.17 -17.57
C LYS A 18 6.90 -24.64 -16.29
N PHE A 19 7.44 -23.58 -15.69
CA PHE A 19 6.85 -22.91 -14.54
C PHE A 19 5.51 -22.24 -14.89
N HIS A 20 5.40 -21.55 -16.03
CA HIS A 20 4.14 -20.95 -16.49
C HIS A 20 3.08 -22.00 -16.83
N LYS A 21 3.46 -23.12 -17.45
CA LYS A 21 2.56 -24.24 -17.71
C LYS A 21 2.06 -24.89 -16.41
N ASN A 22 2.98 -25.15 -15.48
CA ASN A 22 2.63 -25.68 -14.16
C ASN A 22 1.76 -24.71 -13.37
N LEU A 23 1.95 -23.38 -13.50
CA LEU A 23 1.16 -22.40 -12.76
C LEU A 23 -0.33 -22.42 -13.16
N VAL A 24 -0.64 -22.54 -14.44
CA VAL A 24 -2.04 -22.65 -14.91
C VAL A 24 -2.68 -23.93 -14.40
N GLU A 25 -1.96 -25.05 -14.47
CA GLU A 25 -2.42 -26.37 -13.99
C GLU A 25 -2.60 -26.38 -12.46
N ILE A 26 -1.67 -25.77 -11.72
CA ILE A 26 -1.76 -25.58 -10.26
C ILE A 26 -2.97 -24.73 -9.89
N ILE A 27 -3.21 -23.61 -10.59
CA ILE A 27 -4.36 -22.74 -10.31
C ILE A 27 -5.67 -23.49 -10.59
N ALA A 28 -5.77 -24.21 -11.71
CA ALA A 28 -6.96 -25.00 -12.04
C ALA A 28 -7.22 -26.11 -11.02
N PHE A 29 -6.16 -26.79 -10.58
CA PHE A 29 -6.23 -27.79 -9.53
C PHE A 29 -6.73 -27.18 -8.21
N LEU A 30 -6.13 -26.06 -7.76
CA LEU A 30 -6.51 -25.38 -6.51
C LEU A 30 -7.94 -24.84 -6.54
N ASP A 31 -8.43 -24.39 -7.70
CA ASP A 31 -9.81 -23.90 -7.85
C ASP A 31 -10.84 -25.00 -7.58
N LEU A 32 -10.53 -26.22 -7.99
CA LEU A 32 -11.38 -27.40 -7.79
C LEU A 32 -11.13 -28.11 -6.46
N TRP A 33 -9.93 -27.99 -5.90
CA TRP A 33 -9.54 -28.71 -4.72
C TRP A 33 -10.34 -28.29 -3.48
N ARG A 34 -10.82 -29.28 -2.71
CA ARG A 34 -11.59 -29.04 -1.49
C ARG A 34 -11.10 -29.99 -0.40
N CYS A 35 -10.63 -29.42 0.70
CA CYS A 35 -10.39 -30.20 1.91
C CYS A 35 -11.71 -30.49 2.64
N LYS A 36 -11.92 -31.75 3.02
CA LYS A 36 -13.09 -32.18 3.80
C LYS A 36 -12.80 -32.28 5.30
N LEU A 37 -11.55 -32.08 5.71
CA LEU A 37 -11.13 -32.19 7.11
C LEU A 37 -11.35 -30.87 7.85
N PRO A 38 -11.74 -30.91 9.13
CA PRO A 38 -11.94 -29.72 9.95
C PRO A 38 -10.61 -29.05 10.34
N SER A 39 -9.50 -29.80 10.28
CA SER A 39 -8.16 -29.36 10.63
C SER A 39 -7.43 -28.81 9.41
N ILE A 40 -7.13 -27.51 9.41
CA ILE A 40 -6.33 -26.89 8.35
C ILE A 40 -4.93 -27.53 8.26
N SER A 41 -4.37 -27.98 9.38
CA SER A 41 -3.07 -28.65 9.40
C SER A 41 -3.08 -29.97 8.63
N GLU A 42 -4.16 -30.75 8.75
CA GLU A 42 -4.33 -31.99 7.99
C GLU A 42 -4.59 -31.68 6.51
N CYS A 43 -5.40 -30.65 6.23
CA CYS A 43 -5.61 -30.16 4.87
C CYS A 43 -4.31 -29.77 4.16
N MET A 44 -3.38 -29.12 4.87
CA MET A 44 -2.08 -28.72 4.33
C MET A 44 -1.21 -29.91 3.97
N VAL A 45 -1.23 -30.98 4.79
CA VAL A 45 -0.49 -32.21 4.50
C VAL A 45 -1.08 -32.91 3.28
N ILE A 46 -2.41 -33.05 3.22
CA ILE A 46 -3.09 -33.67 2.07
C ILE A 46 -2.82 -32.87 0.79
N LEU A 47 -2.92 -31.54 0.85
CA LEU A 47 -2.64 -30.70 -0.31
C LEU A 47 -1.20 -30.89 -0.81
N ALA A 48 -0.23 -31.00 0.09
CA ALA A 48 1.16 -31.22 -0.28
C ALA A 48 1.38 -32.61 -0.90
N GLU A 49 0.75 -33.66 -0.36
CA GLU A 49 0.77 -35.01 -0.93
C GLU A 49 0.10 -35.03 -2.31
N GLU A 50 -1.03 -34.36 -2.49
CA GLU A 50 -1.70 -34.24 -3.79
C GLU A 50 -0.89 -33.41 -4.79
N PHE A 51 -0.21 -32.34 -4.36
CA PHE A 51 0.72 -31.59 -5.20
C PHE A 51 1.89 -32.46 -5.67
N SER A 52 2.37 -33.37 -4.82
CA SER A 52 3.37 -34.36 -5.22
C SER A 52 2.83 -35.32 -6.27
N ASN A 53 1.64 -35.86 -6.04
CA ASN A 53 0.98 -36.80 -6.95
C ASN A 53 0.69 -36.20 -8.33
N GLN A 54 0.38 -34.90 -8.38
CA GLN A 54 0.20 -34.16 -9.64
C GLN A 54 1.54 -33.76 -10.30
N GLY A 55 2.68 -34.08 -9.69
CA GLY A 55 4.00 -33.72 -10.19
C GLY A 55 4.34 -32.23 -10.07
N PHE A 56 3.55 -31.47 -9.31
CA PHE A 56 3.82 -30.05 -9.06
C PHE A 56 5.00 -29.88 -8.10
N TRP A 57 5.08 -30.75 -7.09
CA TRP A 57 6.17 -30.82 -6.12
C TRP A 57 6.84 -32.20 -6.16
N SER A 58 8.04 -32.30 -5.58
CA SER A 58 8.68 -33.60 -5.33
C SER A 58 8.15 -34.23 -4.04
N ASP A 59 8.27 -35.56 -3.93
CA ASP A 59 7.88 -36.30 -2.72
C ASP A 59 8.63 -35.80 -1.47
N ASP A 60 9.90 -35.42 -1.63
CA ASP A 60 10.70 -34.80 -0.58
C ASP A 60 10.08 -33.47 -0.09
N THR A 61 9.53 -32.67 -1.01
CA THR A 61 8.89 -31.39 -0.66
C THR A 61 7.59 -31.63 0.12
N ALA A 62 6.80 -32.62 -0.29
CA ALA A 62 5.60 -33.01 0.44
C ALA A 62 5.94 -33.55 1.85
N LEU A 63 7.00 -34.35 1.96
CA LEU A 63 7.52 -34.85 3.23
C LEU A 63 7.97 -33.71 4.16
N LEU A 64 8.66 -32.69 3.63
CA LEU A 64 9.07 -31.52 4.40
C LEU A 64 7.87 -30.75 4.98
N VAL A 65 6.79 -30.57 4.20
CA VAL A 65 5.57 -29.93 4.71
C VAL A 65 4.96 -30.74 5.85
N LYS A 66 4.90 -32.06 5.71
CA LYS A 66 4.40 -32.98 6.75
C LYS A 66 5.22 -32.91 8.05
N GLN A 67 6.54 -32.90 7.93
CA GLN A 67 7.45 -32.73 9.07
C GLN A 67 7.29 -31.36 9.73
N TRP A 68 7.17 -30.29 8.93
CA TRP A 68 6.97 -28.94 9.44
C TRP A 68 5.64 -28.79 10.21
N VAL A 69 4.55 -29.33 9.69
CA VAL A 69 3.24 -29.37 10.40
C VAL A 69 3.36 -30.16 11.71
N THR A 70 4.07 -31.29 11.72
CA THR A 70 4.30 -32.10 12.92
C THR A 70 5.10 -31.32 13.97
N LEU A 71 6.13 -30.58 13.55
CA LEU A 71 6.92 -29.71 14.43
C LEU A 71 6.08 -28.57 15.02
N LEU A 72 5.20 -27.95 14.22
CA LEU A 72 4.29 -26.92 14.73
C LEU A 72 3.36 -27.47 15.82
N HIS A 73 2.83 -28.68 15.62
CA HIS A 73 2.04 -29.37 16.65
C HIS A 73 2.84 -29.63 17.92
N SER A 74 4.10 -30.09 17.82
CA SER A 74 4.95 -30.34 18.99
C SER A 74 5.28 -29.06 19.76
N MET A 75 5.34 -27.92 19.08
CA MET A 75 5.48 -26.59 19.69
C MET A 75 4.16 -26.01 20.22
N ARG A 76 3.08 -26.78 20.21
CA ARG A 76 1.72 -26.36 20.62
C ARG A 76 1.20 -25.16 19.82
N TYR A 77 1.63 -25.01 18.57
CA TYR A 77 1.08 -24.01 17.67
C TYR A 77 -0.40 -24.29 17.42
N GLN A 78 -1.25 -23.28 17.63
CA GLN A 78 -2.68 -23.39 17.35
C GLN A 78 -2.96 -23.01 15.91
N PHE A 79 -3.29 -24.01 15.09
CA PHE A 79 -3.70 -23.79 13.72
C PHE A 79 -5.09 -23.11 13.65
N PRO A 80 -5.33 -22.23 12.67
CA PRO A 80 -6.64 -21.64 12.45
C PRO A 80 -7.71 -22.72 12.23
N THR A 81 -8.89 -22.56 12.83
CA THR A 81 -10.04 -23.39 12.52
C THR A 81 -10.55 -23.08 11.11
N VAL A 82 -10.89 -24.11 10.34
CA VAL A 82 -11.58 -23.94 9.06
C VAL A 82 -12.93 -23.31 9.37
N ALA A 83 -13.10 -22.03 9.04
CA ALA A 83 -14.39 -21.38 9.18
C ALA A 83 -15.38 -22.12 8.27
N PRO A 84 -16.59 -22.48 8.74
CA PRO A 84 -17.61 -23.01 7.86
C PRO A 84 -17.74 -22.07 6.67
N GLN A 85 -17.77 -22.62 5.45
CA GLN A 85 -18.02 -21.84 4.25
C GLN A 85 -19.27 -21.00 4.52
N GLN A 86 -19.08 -19.70 4.78
CA GLN A 86 -20.22 -18.80 4.76
C GLN A 86 -20.75 -18.91 3.33
N PRO A 87 -22.03 -19.29 3.13
CA PRO A 87 -22.60 -19.41 1.80
C PRO A 87 -22.26 -18.12 1.09
N SER A 88 -21.52 -18.22 -0.04
CA SER A 88 -20.89 -17.13 -0.79
C SER A 88 -21.71 -15.86 -0.62
N SER A 89 -21.39 -15.11 0.43
CA SER A 89 -22.34 -14.10 0.88
C SER A 89 -22.30 -13.07 -0.21
N LYS A 90 -23.46 -12.70 -0.76
CA LYS A 90 -23.66 -11.65 -1.76
C LYS A 90 -23.24 -10.28 -1.21
N TRP A 91 -22.00 -10.17 -0.74
CA TRP A 91 -21.23 -8.96 -0.78
C TRP A 91 -21.02 -8.65 -2.25
N PRO A 92 -21.06 -7.38 -2.70
CA PRO A 92 -20.88 -7.10 -4.11
C PRO A 92 -19.56 -7.65 -4.61
N ARG A 93 -19.55 -7.85 -5.92
CA ARG A 93 -18.48 -8.31 -6.79
C ARG A 93 -17.20 -7.42 -6.75
N LEU A 94 -16.75 -6.99 -5.58
CA LEU A 94 -15.64 -6.05 -5.35
C LEU A 94 -14.41 -6.70 -4.71
N ARG A 95 -14.54 -7.95 -4.26
CA ARG A 95 -13.40 -8.83 -3.94
C ARG A 95 -12.96 -9.56 -5.20
N ASN A 96 -12.49 -8.77 -6.16
CA ASN A 96 -11.94 -9.31 -7.39
C ASN A 96 -10.55 -9.86 -7.09
N CYS A 97 -10.26 -11.07 -7.57
CA CYS A 97 -8.88 -11.52 -7.73
C CYS A 97 -8.15 -10.44 -8.53
N ARG A 98 -7.21 -9.74 -7.90
CA ARG A 98 -6.45 -8.65 -8.50
C ARG A 98 -4.98 -9.01 -8.56
N ARG A 99 -4.28 -8.51 -9.57
CA ARG A 99 -2.84 -8.70 -9.66
C ARG A 99 -2.18 -7.88 -8.56
N ALA A 100 -1.46 -8.56 -7.70
CA ALA A 100 -0.60 -7.96 -6.70
C ALA A 100 0.74 -8.68 -6.74
N TYR A 101 1.81 -7.92 -6.78
CA TYR A 101 3.16 -8.43 -6.60
C TYR A 101 3.73 -7.75 -5.38
N VAL A 102 4.13 -8.53 -4.39
CA VAL A 102 4.54 -8.01 -3.08
C VAL A 102 5.85 -8.67 -2.74
N HIS A 103 6.90 -7.86 -2.69
CA HIS A 103 8.22 -8.32 -2.33
C HIS A 103 8.36 -8.32 -0.81
N PHE A 104 8.27 -9.50 -0.21
CA PHE A 104 8.68 -9.71 1.17
C PHE A 104 10.17 -10.02 1.17
N GLY A 105 11.00 -9.07 1.62
CA GLY A 105 12.44 -9.33 1.78
C GLY A 105 12.64 -10.61 2.57
N ILE A 106 13.48 -11.53 2.06
CA ILE A 106 13.65 -12.88 2.64
C ILE A 106 14.28 -12.76 4.02
N ALA A 107 13.47 -12.74 5.06
CA ALA A 107 13.91 -13.00 6.42
C ALA A 107 13.98 -14.52 6.64
N GLY A 108 15.15 -15.10 6.45
CA GLY A 108 15.50 -16.40 7.07
C GLY A 108 15.16 -17.68 6.29
N SER A 109 15.68 -17.86 5.08
CA SER A 109 15.96 -19.23 4.59
C SER A 109 17.39 -19.62 5.03
N VAL A 110 17.51 -20.75 5.74
CA VAL A 110 18.77 -21.26 6.35
C VAL A 110 19.89 -21.50 5.32
N ARG A 111 19.60 -21.48 4.01
CA ARG A 111 20.59 -21.69 2.94
C ARG A 111 21.06 -20.41 2.21
N SER A 112 20.47 -19.23 2.46
CA SER A 112 20.81 -18.00 1.72
C SER A 112 21.46 -16.89 2.54
N TYR A 113 22.04 -17.20 3.70
CA TYR A 113 22.74 -16.22 4.56
C TYR A 113 23.89 -15.46 3.85
N LYS A 114 24.34 -15.92 2.68
CA LYS A 114 25.36 -15.22 1.88
C LYS A 114 24.81 -14.19 0.87
N GLN A 115 23.49 -14.05 0.70
CA GLN A 115 22.92 -13.24 -0.39
C GLN A 115 21.69 -12.39 -0.06
N ALA A 116 21.11 -12.49 1.14
CA ALA A 116 20.10 -11.52 1.56
C ALA A 116 20.80 -10.19 1.87
N ARG A 117 20.75 -9.24 0.93
CA ARG A 117 21.30 -7.88 1.14
C ARG A 117 20.65 -7.24 2.36
N SER A 118 21.45 -6.57 3.17
CA SER A 118 20.91 -5.82 4.32
C SER A 118 20.10 -4.60 3.84
N SER A 119 19.10 -4.16 4.62
CA SER A 119 18.36 -2.91 4.34
C SER A 119 19.28 -1.70 4.10
N SER A 120 20.45 -1.68 4.74
CA SER A 120 21.42 -0.61 4.61
C SER A 120 22.24 -0.68 3.31
N GLU A 121 22.46 -1.86 2.74
CA GLU A 121 23.05 -2.02 1.41
C GLU A 121 22.08 -1.53 0.34
N THR A 122 20.80 -1.93 0.42
CA THR A 122 19.76 -1.42 -0.48
C THR A 122 19.63 0.10 -0.40
N ARG A 123 19.75 0.68 0.80
CA ARG A 123 19.74 2.15 0.99
C ARG A 123 20.96 2.81 0.33
N LEU A 124 22.14 2.21 0.48
CA LEU A 124 23.37 2.72 -0.14
C LEU A 124 23.27 2.73 -1.67
N GLU A 125 22.75 1.64 -2.25
CA GLU A 125 22.48 1.53 -3.69
C GLU A 125 21.46 2.58 -4.15
N ALA A 126 20.36 2.73 -3.42
CA ALA A 126 19.35 3.74 -3.73
C ALA A 126 19.92 5.17 -3.67
N MET A 127 20.78 5.48 -2.70
CA MET A 127 21.47 6.77 -2.64
C MET A 127 22.40 6.98 -3.83
N HIS A 128 23.07 5.93 -4.31
CA HIS A 128 23.94 6.01 -5.49
C HIS A 128 23.14 6.25 -6.77
N ASP A 129 22.03 5.52 -6.96
CA ASP A 129 21.10 5.73 -8.08
C ASP A 129 20.58 7.19 -8.11
N LEU A 130 20.20 7.73 -6.94
CA LEU A 130 19.76 9.11 -6.81
C LEU A 130 20.87 10.12 -7.12
N ASP A 131 22.11 9.85 -6.68
CA ASP A 131 23.27 10.70 -6.98
C ASP A 131 23.53 10.81 -8.48
N ILE A 132 23.54 9.66 -9.17
CA ILE A 132 23.73 9.59 -10.62
C ILE A 132 22.62 10.39 -11.32
N TRP A 133 21.37 10.14 -10.96
CA TRP A 133 20.21 10.79 -11.57
C TRP A 133 20.19 12.32 -11.33
N CYS A 134 20.61 12.77 -10.14
CA CYS A 134 20.73 14.20 -9.81
C CYS A 134 21.91 14.87 -10.55
N LYS A 135 23.04 14.17 -10.72
CA LYS A 135 24.23 14.70 -11.41
C LYS A 135 23.99 15.05 -12.87
N GLU A 136 23.06 14.37 -13.55
CA GLU A 136 22.65 14.74 -14.92
C GLU A 136 22.15 16.20 -15.00
N ALA A 137 21.43 16.64 -13.96
CA ALA A 137 20.99 18.03 -13.86
C ALA A 137 22.09 18.94 -13.34
N HIS A 138 22.95 18.47 -12.43
CA HIS A 138 23.97 19.29 -11.77
C HIS A 138 25.38 18.65 -11.83
N PRO A 139 26.05 18.64 -13.00
CA PRO A 139 27.33 17.93 -13.18
C PRO A 139 28.47 18.43 -12.29
N MET A 140 28.45 19.72 -11.93
CA MET A 140 29.40 20.34 -10.99
C MET A 140 28.93 20.30 -9.53
N GLY A 141 27.93 19.45 -9.22
CA GLY A 141 27.40 19.30 -7.88
C GLY A 141 28.44 18.72 -6.94
N LEU A 142 28.38 19.11 -5.67
CA LEU A 142 29.18 18.46 -4.65
C LEU A 142 28.83 16.97 -4.66
N PRO A 143 29.82 16.07 -4.79
CA PRO A 143 29.54 14.65 -4.75
C PRO A 143 28.87 14.31 -3.41
N LEU A 144 27.94 13.34 -3.41
CA LEU A 144 27.46 12.79 -2.16
C LEU A 144 28.65 12.38 -1.29
N ARG A 145 28.61 12.78 -0.02
CA ARG A 145 29.63 12.40 0.95
C ARG A 145 29.74 10.88 0.96
N THR A 146 30.97 10.38 0.82
CA THR A 146 31.25 8.95 0.89
C THR A 146 30.66 8.37 2.18
N THR A 147 29.85 7.33 2.03
CA THR A 147 29.14 6.67 3.12
C THR A 147 29.22 5.16 2.93
N SER A 148 28.93 4.40 3.97
CA SER A 148 28.95 2.93 3.96
C SER A 148 27.65 2.38 4.51
N ALA A 149 27.31 1.14 4.14
CA ALA A 149 26.11 0.48 4.66
C ALA A 149 26.11 0.43 6.21
N ALA A 150 27.25 0.10 6.82
CA ALA A 150 27.41 0.09 8.28
C ALA A 150 27.19 1.47 8.92
N TYR A 151 27.66 2.54 8.28
CA TYR A 151 27.41 3.90 8.76
C TYR A 151 25.93 4.27 8.66
N LEU A 152 25.29 3.98 7.53
CA LEU A 152 23.86 4.23 7.33
C LEU A 152 23.00 3.47 8.33
N GLU A 153 23.36 2.22 8.63
CA GLU A 153 22.68 1.41 9.64
C GLU A 153 22.74 2.07 11.02
N LYS A 154 23.94 2.52 11.43
CA LYS A 154 24.15 3.21 12.69
C LYS A 154 23.36 4.52 12.77
N MET A 155 23.30 5.28 11.68
CA MET A 155 22.52 6.52 11.62
C MET A 155 21.02 6.26 11.71
N GLN A 156 20.52 5.24 11.00
CA GLN A 156 19.13 4.82 11.04
C GLN A 156 18.72 4.40 12.45
N ASN A 157 19.51 3.54 13.10
CA ASN A 157 19.25 3.03 14.45
C ASN A 157 19.26 4.12 15.53
N ARG A 158 19.98 5.23 15.29
CA ARG A 158 20.04 6.37 16.22
C ARG A 158 18.92 7.39 16.00
N ASN A 159 18.27 7.36 14.84
CA ASN A 159 17.21 8.29 14.50
C ASN A 159 15.85 7.66 14.82
N GLU A 160 15.18 8.22 15.83
CA GLU A 160 13.88 7.74 16.29
C GLU A 160 12.83 7.78 15.18
N ALA A 161 12.70 8.90 14.46
CA ALA A 161 11.72 9.08 13.38
C ALA A 161 11.87 8.00 12.30
N LEU A 162 13.11 7.71 11.92
CA LEU A 162 13.43 6.71 10.91
C LEU A 162 13.23 5.28 11.43
N THR A 163 13.54 5.03 12.70
CA THR A 163 13.29 3.74 13.35
C THR A 163 11.80 3.42 13.44
N GLN A 164 10.97 4.44 13.76
CA GLN A 164 9.51 4.34 13.78
C GLN A 164 8.91 3.90 12.43
N LYS A 165 9.60 4.10 11.30
CA LYS A 165 9.06 3.72 9.97
C LYS A 165 9.27 2.27 9.60
N ARG A 166 10.20 1.56 10.26
CA ARG A 166 10.57 0.18 9.91
C ARG A 166 9.42 -0.81 9.98
N ASN A 167 8.47 -0.60 10.89
CA ASN A 167 7.30 -1.47 11.03
C ASN A 167 6.04 -0.86 10.40
N THR A 168 6.19 0.14 9.53
CA THR A 168 5.05 0.79 8.86
C THR A 168 5.07 0.48 7.36
N VAL A 169 3.89 0.50 6.76
CA VAL A 169 3.70 0.32 5.31
C VAL A 169 3.52 1.70 4.69
N LEU A 170 4.23 2.01 3.60
CA LEU A 170 3.93 3.17 2.77
C LEU A 170 3.19 2.73 1.51
N ILE A 171 1.99 3.28 1.29
CA ILE A 171 1.23 3.11 0.06
C ILE A 171 1.41 4.38 -0.77
N ILE A 172 1.97 4.25 -1.96
CA ILE A 172 2.08 5.36 -2.91
C ILE A 172 1.05 5.15 -4.01
N ILE A 173 0.11 6.08 -4.12
CA ILE A 173 -1.00 5.97 -5.06
C ILE A 173 -0.66 6.66 -6.36
N ASN A 174 -0.62 5.87 -7.40
CA ASN A 174 -0.55 6.30 -8.78
C ASN A 174 -1.94 6.80 -9.20
N ASN A 175 -2.13 8.12 -9.12
CA ASN A 175 -3.40 8.73 -9.46
C ASN A 175 -3.63 8.82 -10.99
N PHE A 176 -2.56 9.09 -11.72
CA PHE A 176 -2.59 9.21 -13.19
C PHE A 176 -1.46 8.38 -13.79
N PRO A 177 -1.72 7.68 -14.92
CA PRO A 177 -0.73 6.98 -15.71
C PRO A 177 0.67 7.62 -15.68
N TRP A 178 1.66 6.91 -15.13
CA TRP A 178 3.02 7.42 -15.00
C TRP A 178 3.65 7.48 -16.38
N LYS A 179 4.24 8.61 -16.71
CA LYS A 179 5.14 8.71 -17.85
C LYS A 179 6.56 8.36 -17.38
N ASN A 180 7.27 7.61 -18.21
CA ASN A 180 8.72 7.40 -18.15
C ASN A 180 9.22 6.82 -16.81
N ASN A 181 8.54 5.82 -16.24
CA ASN A 181 9.03 5.08 -15.05
C ASN A 181 9.43 5.90 -13.82
N SER A 182 8.83 7.06 -13.59
CA SER A 182 9.19 7.87 -12.40
C SER A 182 8.95 7.17 -11.05
N MET A 183 8.32 5.99 -11.01
CA MET A 183 8.15 5.17 -9.81
C MET A 183 9.48 4.67 -9.28
N GLY A 184 10.44 4.37 -10.14
CA GLY A 184 11.77 3.97 -9.68
C GLY A 184 12.44 5.08 -8.86
N LEU A 185 12.20 6.35 -9.19
CA LEU A 185 12.66 7.46 -8.34
C LEU A 185 12.05 7.40 -6.93
N LEU A 186 10.73 7.27 -6.83
CA LEU A 186 10.06 7.19 -5.52
C LEU A 186 10.45 5.91 -4.75
N GLU A 187 10.69 4.81 -5.44
CA GLU A 187 11.21 3.57 -4.86
C GLU A 187 12.56 3.81 -4.18
N ARG A 188 13.48 4.58 -4.81
CA ARG A 188 14.78 4.91 -4.18
C ARG A 188 14.63 5.85 -3.00
N ILE A 189 13.71 6.81 -3.08
CA ILE A 189 13.49 7.78 -2.00
C ILE A 189 12.90 7.07 -0.76
N TYR A 190 11.94 6.17 -0.94
CA TYR A 190 11.14 5.65 0.17
C TYR A 190 11.37 4.17 0.50
N GLY A 191 11.72 3.34 -0.49
CA GLY A 191 11.67 1.87 -0.40
C GLY A 191 12.47 1.25 0.76
N SER A 192 13.59 1.86 1.15
CA SER A 192 14.47 1.34 2.20
C SER A 192 14.20 1.88 3.62
N TYR A 193 13.17 2.71 3.79
CA TYR A 193 12.86 3.36 5.07
C TYR A 193 11.59 2.81 5.75
N PHE A 194 10.69 2.23 4.98
CA PHE A 194 9.47 1.58 5.45
C PHE A 194 9.67 0.07 5.50
N GLY A 195 8.85 -0.64 6.27
CA GLY A 195 8.87 -2.10 6.29
C GLY A 195 8.53 -2.68 4.93
N ILE A 196 7.62 -2.02 4.22
CA ILE A 196 7.35 -2.24 2.80
C ILE A 196 6.74 -0.97 2.19
N THR A 197 7.14 -0.67 0.96
CA THR A 197 6.54 0.37 0.13
C THR A 197 5.76 -0.29 -0.99
N ILE A 198 4.45 -0.03 -1.06
CA ILE A 198 3.52 -0.62 -2.03
C ILE A 198 3.01 0.48 -2.95
N PHE A 199 3.25 0.34 -4.24
CA PHE A 199 2.65 1.20 -5.26
C PHE A 199 1.25 0.69 -5.59
N CYS A 200 0.26 1.57 -5.65
CA CYS A 200 -1.11 1.20 -5.98
C CYS A 200 -1.63 2.02 -7.14
N GLY A 201 -2.10 1.36 -8.20
CA GLY A 201 -2.59 2.03 -9.40
C GLY A 201 -2.90 1.09 -10.54
N LYS A 202 -3.22 1.66 -11.71
CA LYS A 202 -3.36 0.89 -12.95
C LYS A 202 -2.01 0.29 -13.33
N PHE A 203 -1.94 -1.03 -13.52
CA PHE A 203 -0.70 -1.69 -13.95
C PHE A 203 -0.42 -1.35 -15.42
N MET A 204 0.74 -0.78 -15.69
CA MET A 204 1.19 -0.50 -17.05
C MET A 204 2.01 -1.67 -17.55
N LYS A 205 1.53 -2.36 -18.59
CA LYS A 205 2.22 -3.53 -19.16
C LYS A 205 3.61 -3.20 -19.74
N ASN A 206 3.88 -1.92 -20.02
CA ASN A 206 5.11 -1.46 -20.64
C ASN A 206 5.82 -0.47 -19.70
N PHE A 207 6.46 -0.97 -18.65
CA PHE A 207 7.56 -0.24 -18.01
C PHE A 207 8.79 -0.33 -18.91
N GLU A 208 8.70 0.21 -20.13
CA GLU A 208 9.89 0.36 -20.96
C GLU A 208 10.84 1.28 -20.20
N SER A 209 12.06 0.81 -19.94
CA SER A 209 13.09 1.57 -19.24
C SER A 209 13.54 2.74 -20.12
N ASP A 210 12.74 3.80 -20.17
CA ASP A 210 13.24 5.09 -20.63
C ASP A 210 14.39 5.50 -19.71
N SER A 211 15.48 5.97 -20.31
CA SER A 211 16.74 6.31 -19.64
C SER A 211 16.63 7.44 -18.61
N ASP A 212 15.49 8.14 -18.54
CA ASP A 212 15.39 9.42 -17.83
C ASP A 212 15.12 9.29 -16.33
N PHE A 213 14.72 8.11 -15.84
CA PHE A 213 14.52 7.81 -14.43
C PHE A 213 15.13 6.46 -14.06
N PRO A 214 15.51 6.25 -12.78
CA PRO A 214 15.95 4.93 -12.33
C PRO A 214 14.90 3.86 -12.65
N ALA A 215 15.31 2.74 -13.24
CA ALA A 215 14.39 1.64 -13.53
C ALA A 215 13.90 0.98 -12.24
N ILE A 216 12.63 0.56 -12.17
CA ILE A 216 12.10 -0.17 -11.01
C ILE A 216 12.95 -1.40 -10.67
N THR A 217 13.13 -1.70 -9.37
CA THR A 217 13.93 -2.86 -8.96
C THR A 217 13.08 -4.14 -8.88
N SER A 218 13.73 -5.29 -8.68
CA SER A 218 13.03 -6.55 -8.38
C SER A 218 12.27 -6.55 -7.05
N SER A 219 12.57 -5.60 -6.16
CA SER A 219 11.88 -5.40 -4.88
C SER A 219 10.64 -4.51 -4.97
N PHE A 220 10.31 -4.01 -6.16
CA PHE A 220 9.16 -3.15 -6.42
C PHE A 220 7.85 -3.88 -6.07
N SER A 221 7.13 -3.43 -5.05
CA SER A 221 5.83 -4.01 -4.69
C SER A 221 4.69 -3.18 -5.27
N PHE A 222 3.71 -3.83 -5.92
CA PHE A 222 2.55 -3.17 -6.49
C PHE A 222 1.24 -3.91 -6.27
N ILE A 223 0.15 -3.15 -6.23
CA ILE A 223 -1.22 -3.64 -6.31
C ILE A 223 -1.91 -2.96 -7.48
N GLU A 224 -2.48 -3.77 -8.36
CA GLU A 224 -3.32 -3.28 -9.44
C GLU A 224 -4.73 -2.96 -8.94
N VAL A 225 -5.22 -1.78 -9.35
CA VAL A 225 -6.61 -1.35 -9.22
C VAL A 225 -7.14 -0.96 -10.59
N TYR A 226 -8.44 -1.16 -10.81
CA TYR A 226 -9.10 -0.79 -12.05
C TYR A 226 -9.26 0.73 -12.17
N GLU A 227 -9.53 1.22 -13.37
CA GLU A 227 -9.63 2.65 -13.65
C GLU A 227 -10.79 3.29 -12.87
N GLU A 228 -11.89 2.56 -12.75
CA GLU A 228 -13.08 2.94 -12.00
C GLU A 228 -12.84 2.92 -10.48
N GLU A 229 -11.85 2.15 -10.02
CA GLU A 229 -11.48 2.04 -8.59
C GLU A 229 -10.65 3.23 -8.10
N LEU A 230 -10.08 4.04 -9.00
CA LEU A 230 -9.36 5.27 -8.66
C LEU A 230 -10.06 6.54 -9.16
N LEU A 231 -10.67 6.47 -10.35
CA LEU A 231 -11.41 7.55 -11.02
C LEU A 231 -10.73 8.93 -10.88
N GLU A 232 -9.61 9.14 -11.56
CA GLU A 232 -8.82 10.41 -11.49
C GLU A 232 -8.47 10.85 -10.06
N GLY A 233 -8.51 9.93 -9.10
CA GLY A 233 -8.15 10.15 -7.70
C GLY A 233 -9.32 10.53 -6.83
N TYR A 234 -10.54 10.29 -7.30
CA TYR A 234 -11.74 10.50 -6.51
C TYR A 234 -11.78 9.49 -5.36
N PHE A 235 -11.21 8.30 -5.55
CA PHE A 235 -11.28 7.20 -4.58
C PHE A 235 -9.90 6.72 -4.10
N LEU A 236 -8.90 7.62 -4.01
CA LEU A 236 -7.53 7.28 -3.58
C LEU A 236 -7.46 6.40 -2.32
N TYR A 237 -8.34 6.63 -1.33
CA TYR A 237 -8.38 5.85 -0.10
C TYR A 237 -8.59 4.34 -0.33
N TYR A 238 -9.14 3.96 -1.48
CA TYR A 238 -9.51 2.58 -1.79
C TYR A 238 -8.28 1.69 -1.98
N CYS A 239 -7.15 2.25 -2.40
CA CYS A 239 -5.86 1.55 -2.40
C CYS A 239 -5.50 0.98 -1.02
N LEU A 240 -5.71 1.76 0.05
CA LEU A 240 -5.44 1.27 1.40
C LEU A 240 -6.46 0.20 1.82
N ALA A 241 -7.71 0.30 1.40
CA ALA A 241 -8.69 -0.76 1.63
C ALA A 241 -8.21 -2.10 1.02
N LYS A 242 -7.58 -2.07 -0.17
CA LYS A 242 -7.03 -3.27 -0.82
C LYS A 242 -5.75 -3.79 -0.20
N VAL A 243 -4.86 -2.90 0.24
CA VAL A 243 -3.69 -3.31 1.04
C VAL A 243 -4.14 -4.00 2.34
N ALA A 244 -5.21 -3.52 2.99
CA ALA A 244 -5.73 -4.15 4.20
C ALA A 244 -6.20 -5.59 3.98
N GLU A 245 -6.66 -5.95 2.77
CA GLU A 245 -7.07 -7.32 2.45
C GLU A 245 -5.90 -8.31 2.45
N MET A 246 -4.66 -7.83 2.28
CA MET A 246 -3.45 -8.65 2.35
C MET A 246 -3.10 -9.10 3.77
N ARG A 247 -3.71 -8.49 4.81
CA ARG A 247 -3.52 -8.85 6.22
C ARG A 247 -2.05 -8.95 6.64
N LEU A 248 -1.27 -7.93 6.24
CA LEU A 248 0.13 -7.81 6.61
C LEU A 248 0.28 -7.89 8.14
N ARG A 249 1.21 -8.74 8.60
CA ARG A 249 1.50 -8.96 10.02
C ARG A 249 2.69 -8.11 10.45
N ASN A 250 2.79 -7.86 11.77
CA ASN A 250 3.87 -7.08 12.38
C ASN A 250 3.98 -5.65 11.83
N VAL A 251 2.84 -5.06 11.48
CA VAL A 251 2.72 -3.68 10.99
C VAL A 251 2.13 -2.80 12.09
N GLU A 252 2.75 -1.66 12.39
CA GLU A 252 2.24 -0.65 13.32
C GLU A 252 1.13 0.20 12.69
N GLY A 253 1.25 0.47 11.40
CA GLY A 253 0.20 1.10 10.60
C GLY A 253 0.64 1.45 9.19
N TYR A 254 -0.18 2.25 8.52
CA TYR A 254 -0.16 2.43 7.07
C TYR A 254 -0.16 3.92 6.74
N PHE A 255 0.93 4.41 6.13
CA PHE A 255 0.99 5.72 5.50
C PHE A 255 0.44 5.61 4.07
N VAL A 256 -0.36 6.57 3.66
CA VAL A 256 -0.85 6.72 2.29
C VAL A 256 -0.35 8.04 1.75
N SER A 257 0.25 8.02 0.57
CA SER A 257 0.79 9.19 -0.13
C SER A 257 0.31 9.18 -1.57
N ALA A 258 -0.10 10.32 -2.11
CA ALA A 258 -0.23 10.52 -3.54
C ALA A 258 1.16 10.49 -4.20
N ASP A 259 1.18 10.24 -5.51
CA ASP A 259 2.42 10.22 -6.32
C ASP A 259 2.92 11.60 -6.74
N ASP A 260 2.08 12.63 -6.62
CA ASP A 260 2.41 14.02 -6.88
C ASP A 260 2.74 14.77 -5.59
N LEU A 261 3.43 14.12 -4.66
CA LEU A 261 3.61 14.60 -3.30
C LEU A 261 5.01 14.25 -2.78
N LEU A 262 5.64 15.21 -2.09
CA LEU A 262 6.88 14.98 -1.36
C LEU A 262 6.55 14.76 0.12
N PHE A 263 6.83 13.54 0.62
CA PHE A 263 6.64 13.16 2.01
C PHE A 263 7.99 13.10 2.74
N ASN A 264 8.26 14.09 3.57
CA ASN A 264 9.46 14.14 4.39
C ASN A 264 9.29 13.24 5.64
N PHE A 265 9.50 11.93 5.46
CA PHE A 265 9.20 10.90 6.45
C PHE A 265 10.15 10.88 7.67
N TRP A 266 11.21 11.69 7.66
CA TRP A 266 12.20 11.82 8.75
C TRP A 266 11.73 12.64 9.95
N HIS A 267 10.42 12.69 10.16
CA HIS A 267 9.78 13.36 11.30
C HIS A 267 9.10 12.35 12.22
N ASN A 268 9.00 12.69 13.51
CA ASN A 268 8.30 11.86 14.49
C ASN A 268 6.79 11.95 14.29
N PHE A 269 6.10 10.83 14.45
CA PHE A 269 4.64 10.74 14.39
C PHE A 269 4.12 9.92 15.58
N ASN A 270 2.96 10.28 16.11
CA ASN A 270 2.27 9.42 17.06
C ASN A 270 1.57 8.28 16.29
N LEU A 271 2.24 7.13 16.19
CA LEU A 271 1.75 5.97 15.43
C LEU A 271 0.59 5.21 16.10
N SER A 272 0.21 5.59 17.33
CA SER A 272 -0.93 4.98 18.04
C SER A 272 -2.30 5.51 17.59
N VAL A 273 -2.34 6.61 16.85
CA VAL A 273 -3.56 7.27 16.37
C VAL A 273 -3.45 7.62 14.89
N ALA A 274 -4.57 7.96 14.25
CA ALA A 274 -4.53 8.40 12.87
C ALA A 274 -3.77 9.74 12.73
N PHE A 275 -3.20 9.99 11.57
CA PHE A 275 -2.62 11.30 11.25
C PHE A 275 -3.21 11.83 9.95
N HIS A 276 -3.54 13.12 9.94
CA HIS A 276 -4.02 13.82 8.76
C HIS A 276 -3.47 15.26 8.73
N PRO A 277 -2.89 15.74 7.60
CA PRO A 277 -2.25 17.05 7.52
C PRO A 277 -3.15 18.21 7.95
N PHE A 278 -4.45 18.17 7.63
CA PHE A 278 -5.38 19.26 7.97
C PHE A 278 -6.52 18.86 8.91
N GLY A 279 -6.53 17.61 9.39
CA GLY A 279 -7.71 17.05 10.07
C GLY A 279 -9.00 17.28 9.27
N ILE A 280 -10.06 17.72 9.96
CA ILE A 280 -11.36 18.08 9.38
C ILE A 280 -11.39 19.60 9.16
N SER A 281 -11.32 20.05 7.91
CA SER A 281 -11.35 21.48 7.56
C SER A 281 -12.75 22.00 7.25
N ASN A 282 -12.95 23.33 7.37
CA ASN A 282 -14.25 24.00 7.23
C ASN A 282 -14.92 23.76 5.86
N ILE A 283 -16.25 23.58 5.87
CA ILE A 283 -17.14 23.31 4.73
C ILE A 283 -17.01 24.30 3.57
N HIS A 284 -16.70 25.58 3.83
CA HIS A 284 -16.62 26.60 2.78
C HIS A 284 -15.53 26.30 1.75
N LYS A 285 -14.46 25.60 2.14
CA LYS A 285 -13.40 25.14 1.23
C LYS A 285 -13.79 23.90 0.42
N ALA A 286 -14.88 23.22 0.82
CA ALA A 286 -15.40 21.99 0.23
C ALA A 286 -16.61 22.22 -0.69
N ALA A 287 -17.07 23.47 -0.83
CA ALA A 287 -18.36 23.79 -1.43
C ALA A 287 -18.53 23.27 -2.87
N ALA A 288 -17.44 23.09 -3.61
CA ALA A 288 -17.49 22.55 -4.97
C ALA A 288 -17.75 21.03 -5.03
N TRP A 289 -17.38 20.26 -4.00
CA TRP A 289 -17.43 18.80 -4.05
C TRP A 289 -18.77 18.22 -3.59
N TYR A 290 -19.41 18.86 -2.60
CA TYR A 290 -20.67 18.39 -2.03
C TYR A 290 -21.85 18.35 -3.01
N PRO A 291 -22.05 19.34 -3.91
CA PRO A 291 -23.12 19.30 -4.90
C PRO A 291 -22.94 18.24 -5.99
N SER A 292 -21.75 17.64 -6.11
CA SER A 292 -21.49 16.61 -7.11
C SER A 292 -22.15 15.28 -6.75
N ALA A 293 -22.27 14.39 -7.74
CA ALA A 293 -22.73 13.02 -7.52
C ALA A 293 -21.89 12.24 -6.50
N PHE A 294 -20.64 12.65 -6.27
CA PHE A 294 -19.70 12.04 -5.32
C PHE A 294 -19.72 12.70 -3.92
N GLY A 295 -20.55 13.73 -3.75
CA GLY A 295 -20.71 14.48 -2.52
C GLY A 295 -21.91 14.01 -1.69
N THR A 296 -22.89 14.91 -1.50
CA THR A 296 -24.09 14.64 -0.70
C THR A 296 -24.87 13.44 -1.21
N SER A 297 -25.06 13.31 -2.53
CA SER A 297 -25.75 12.14 -3.10
C SER A 297 -24.99 10.83 -2.84
N GLY A 298 -23.66 10.87 -2.78
CA GLY A 298 -22.86 9.72 -2.34
C GLY A 298 -23.14 9.34 -0.90
N LEU A 299 -23.22 10.32 0.01
CA LEU A 299 -23.53 10.09 1.42
C LEU A 299 -24.96 9.57 1.64
N GLU A 300 -25.92 10.01 0.82
CA GLU A 300 -27.30 9.47 0.83
C GLU A 300 -27.32 8.00 0.39
N ARG A 301 -26.54 7.65 -0.65
CA ARG A 301 -26.36 6.24 -1.05
C ARG A 301 -25.73 5.41 0.05
N VAL A 302 -24.76 5.93 0.81
CA VAL A 302 -24.23 5.22 1.99
C VAL A 302 -25.34 4.87 2.97
N LEU A 303 -26.24 5.81 3.25
CA LEU A 303 -27.37 5.57 4.15
C LEU A 303 -28.31 4.51 3.60
N GLU A 304 -28.60 4.54 2.31
CA GLU A 304 -29.38 3.48 1.64
C GLU A 304 -28.70 2.11 1.75
N LEU A 305 -27.39 2.04 1.46
CA LEU A 305 -26.61 0.81 1.57
C LEU A 305 -26.69 0.23 2.98
N VAL A 306 -26.54 1.06 4.02
CA VAL A 306 -26.51 0.58 5.41
C VAL A 306 -27.89 0.26 5.96
N THR A 307 -28.91 1.05 5.62
CA THR A 307 -30.25 0.94 6.24
C THR A 307 -31.19 0.02 5.46
N LYS A 308 -30.93 -0.21 4.17
CA LYS A 308 -31.75 -1.05 3.30
C LYS A 308 -30.97 -2.25 2.76
N VAL A 309 -29.91 -2.01 1.98
CA VAL A 309 -29.24 -3.08 1.20
C VAL A 309 -28.50 -4.06 2.10
N TYR A 310 -27.75 -3.56 3.07
CA TYR A 310 -26.93 -4.33 4.01
C TYR A 310 -27.48 -4.29 5.43
N LYS A 311 -28.78 -4.03 5.58
CA LYS A 311 -29.45 -3.95 6.89
C LYS A 311 -29.16 -5.19 7.74
N ASP A 312 -29.21 -6.36 7.12
CA ASP A 312 -29.04 -7.65 7.80
C ASP A 312 -27.63 -8.24 7.61
N TYR A 313 -26.68 -7.47 7.04
CA TYR A 313 -25.32 -7.96 6.80
C TYR A 313 -24.39 -7.65 7.99
N PRO A 314 -23.97 -8.66 8.79
CA PRO A 314 -23.36 -8.41 10.10
C PRO A 314 -22.07 -7.58 10.05
N LYS A 315 -21.25 -7.78 9.02
CA LYS A 315 -19.99 -7.05 8.87
C LYS A 315 -20.22 -5.56 8.62
N VAL A 316 -21.18 -5.19 7.76
CA VAL A 316 -21.52 -3.78 7.50
C VAL A 316 -22.15 -3.16 8.73
N GLN A 317 -23.05 -3.88 9.42
CA GLN A 317 -23.63 -3.39 10.65
C GLN A 317 -22.58 -3.17 11.75
N THR A 318 -21.58 -4.03 11.86
CA THR A 318 -20.47 -3.84 12.82
C THR A 318 -19.68 -2.55 12.54
N ILE A 319 -19.33 -2.30 11.28
CA ILE A 319 -18.69 -1.04 10.86
C ILE A 319 -19.58 0.16 11.19
N TRP A 320 -20.87 0.05 10.89
CA TRP A 320 -21.83 1.13 11.14
C TRP A 320 -22.02 1.42 12.64
N GLN A 321 -22.03 0.41 13.50
CA GLN A 321 -22.10 0.60 14.95
C GLN A 321 -20.84 1.30 15.48
N LYS A 322 -19.64 0.91 15.01
CA LYS A 322 -18.42 1.65 15.37
C LYS A 322 -18.46 3.10 14.90
N TYR A 323 -19.01 3.37 13.72
CA TYR A 323 -19.23 4.72 13.23
C TYR A 323 -20.18 5.53 14.14
N LYS A 324 -21.35 4.97 14.48
CA LYS A 324 -22.31 5.57 15.42
C LYS A 324 -21.67 5.92 16.76
N HIS A 325 -20.92 4.97 17.32
CA HIS A 325 -20.24 5.14 18.59
C HIS A 325 -19.23 6.29 18.53
N GLY A 326 -18.34 6.31 17.53
CA GLY A 326 -17.35 7.39 17.37
C GLY A 326 -17.98 8.78 17.21
N ILE A 327 -19.08 8.91 16.45
CA ILE A 327 -19.80 10.19 16.34
C ILE A 327 -20.41 10.61 17.68
N LYS A 328 -21.00 9.67 18.42
CA LYS A 328 -21.59 9.94 19.73
C LYS A 328 -20.51 10.41 20.73
N GLU A 329 -19.36 9.76 20.74
CA GLU A 329 -18.26 10.11 21.66
C GLU A 329 -17.62 11.45 21.31
N ASN A 330 -17.31 11.69 20.03
CA ASN A 330 -16.52 12.86 19.63
C ASN A 330 -17.35 14.14 19.49
N TYR A 331 -18.63 14.03 19.13
CA TYR A 331 -19.50 15.19 18.85
C TYR A 331 -20.72 15.30 19.77
N ARG A 332 -20.89 14.38 20.73
CA ARG A 332 -22.10 14.28 21.57
C ARG A 332 -23.40 14.27 20.75
N ASN A 333 -23.33 13.81 19.50
CA ASN A 333 -24.43 13.83 18.55
C ASN A 333 -25.07 12.43 18.48
N SER A 334 -26.32 12.32 18.89
CA SER A 334 -27.08 11.06 18.84
C SER A 334 -27.67 10.75 17.46
N ASN A 335 -27.72 11.73 16.55
CA ASN A 335 -28.27 11.56 15.21
C ASN A 335 -27.17 11.31 14.17
N THR A 336 -26.62 10.09 14.19
CA THR A 336 -25.58 9.64 13.26
C THR A 336 -26.03 9.69 11.80
N LEU A 337 -27.32 9.42 11.51
CA LEU A 337 -27.86 9.47 10.15
C LEU A 337 -27.75 10.90 9.59
N ARG A 338 -28.21 11.89 10.37
CA ARG A 338 -28.07 13.30 10.00
C ARG A 338 -26.59 13.67 9.84
N TYR A 339 -25.73 13.25 10.75
CA TYR A 339 -24.29 13.54 10.63
C TYR A 339 -23.69 12.94 9.35
N MET A 340 -24.06 11.70 8.98
CA MET A 340 -23.58 11.06 7.74
C MET A 340 -24.03 11.85 6.51
N ALA A 341 -25.30 12.23 6.40
CA ALA A 341 -25.81 13.01 5.28
C ALA A 341 -25.32 14.47 5.25
N SER A 342 -24.84 15.01 6.37
CA SER A 342 -24.43 16.41 6.46
C SER A 342 -23.09 16.69 5.82
N ALA A 343 -22.95 17.89 5.28
CA ALA A 343 -21.68 18.42 4.83
C ALA A 343 -20.89 18.96 6.03
N ASN A 344 -19.88 18.22 6.48
CA ASN A 344 -19.17 18.47 7.74
C ASN A 344 -17.74 19.00 7.54
N GLY A 345 -17.31 19.21 6.30
CA GLY A 345 -15.98 19.68 5.99
C GLY A 345 -15.32 18.98 4.80
N TYR A 346 -14.00 19.09 4.71
CA TYR A 346 -13.20 18.39 3.71
C TYR A 346 -11.78 18.13 4.22
N ALA A 347 -11.14 17.10 3.67
CA ALA A 347 -9.77 16.72 3.92
C ALA A 347 -8.99 16.61 2.60
N ALA A 348 -7.92 17.40 2.43
CA ALA A 348 -6.94 17.17 1.37
C ALA A 348 -6.17 15.87 1.67
N SER A 349 -6.69 14.76 1.15
CA SER A 349 -6.32 13.39 1.55
C SER A 349 -5.19 12.82 0.70
N ASP A 350 -4.20 13.64 0.35
CA ASP A 350 -3.04 13.25 -0.46
C ASP A 350 -1.93 12.64 0.41
N LEU A 351 -1.96 12.88 1.73
CA LEU A 351 -1.14 12.19 2.72
C LEU A 351 -1.97 11.90 3.97
N PHE A 352 -1.94 10.68 4.49
CA PHE A 352 -2.50 10.36 5.81
C PHE A 352 -1.92 9.06 6.37
N TYR A 353 -2.22 8.77 7.63
CA TYR A 353 -1.81 7.52 8.29
C TYR A 353 -2.98 6.89 9.07
N VAL A 354 -3.06 5.57 8.99
CA VAL A 354 -4.04 4.75 9.72
C VAL A 354 -3.28 3.71 10.56
N PRO A 355 -3.44 3.69 11.90
CA PRO A 355 -2.82 2.68 12.74
C PRO A 355 -3.46 1.30 12.50
N THR A 356 -2.70 0.23 12.74
CA THR A 356 -3.20 -1.16 12.57
C THR A 356 -4.44 -1.46 13.42
N ALA A 357 -4.59 -0.83 14.59
CA ALA A 357 -5.79 -0.96 15.41
C ALA A 357 -7.07 -0.47 14.68
N GLU A 358 -6.93 0.45 13.73
CA GLU A 358 -8.04 1.05 13.00
C GLU A 358 -8.19 0.53 11.56
N ILE A 359 -7.23 -0.26 11.05
CA ILE A 359 -7.19 -0.61 9.62
C ILE A 359 -8.42 -1.39 9.14
N ASN A 360 -8.92 -2.33 9.95
CA ASN A 360 -10.11 -3.12 9.58
C ASN A 360 -11.37 -2.25 9.53
N TYR A 361 -11.48 -1.30 10.46
CA TYR A 361 -12.58 -0.35 10.49
C TYR A 361 -12.50 0.62 9.32
N PHE A 362 -11.32 1.20 9.09
CA PHE A 362 -11.04 2.07 7.95
C PHE A 362 -11.39 1.36 6.64
N ALA A 363 -10.82 0.18 6.37
CA ALA A 363 -11.06 -0.55 5.14
C ALA A 363 -12.54 -0.88 4.95
N GLY A 364 -13.23 -1.38 5.98
CA GLY A 364 -14.66 -1.68 5.89
C GLY A 364 -15.53 -0.44 5.60
N LEU A 365 -15.19 0.71 6.19
CA LEU A 365 -15.89 1.97 5.92
C LEU A 365 -15.58 2.51 4.51
N MET A 366 -14.33 2.41 4.08
CA MET A 366 -13.90 2.87 2.76
C MET A 366 -14.48 2.03 1.62
N GLU A 367 -14.69 0.73 1.80
CA GLU A 367 -15.39 -0.13 0.83
C GLU A 367 -16.83 0.34 0.63
N LEU A 368 -17.53 0.65 1.73
CA LEU A 368 -18.90 1.18 1.69
C LEU A 368 -18.96 2.55 1.01
N PHE A 369 -17.98 3.42 1.29
CA PHE A 369 -17.86 4.72 0.64
C PHE A 369 -17.51 4.61 -0.84
N PHE A 370 -16.66 3.67 -1.23
CA PHE A 370 -16.35 3.40 -2.63
C PHE A 370 -17.58 2.91 -3.38
N GLU A 371 -18.31 1.93 -2.84
CA GLU A 371 -19.56 1.42 -3.45
C GLU A 371 -20.61 2.53 -3.61
N ALA A 372 -20.70 3.43 -2.64
CA ALA A 372 -21.58 4.60 -2.70
C ALA A 372 -21.02 5.73 -3.58
N GLY A 373 -19.78 5.63 -4.07
CA GLY A 373 -19.10 6.66 -4.86
C GLY A 373 -18.86 7.95 -4.08
N VAL A 374 -18.31 7.90 -2.87
CA VAL A 374 -18.03 9.08 -2.04
C VAL A 374 -16.62 9.61 -2.33
N TYR A 375 -16.50 10.90 -2.62
CA TYR A 375 -15.21 11.53 -2.91
C TYR A 375 -14.22 11.45 -1.74
N LYS A 376 -12.92 11.28 -2.03
CA LYS A 376 -11.87 10.98 -1.04
C LYS A 376 -11.86 11.90 0.16
N GLY A 377 -11.92 13.21 -0.06
CA GLY A 377 -11.81 14.15 1.04
C GLY A 377 -13.07 14.26 1.87
N ILE A 378 -14.20 13.73 1.39
CA ILE A 378 -15.43 13.57 2.17
C ILE A 378 -15.37 12.23 2.93
N ALA A 379 -14.98 11.14 2.25
CA ALA A 379 -14.84 9.82 2.87
C ALA A 379 -13.87 9.84 4.07
N VAL A 380 -12.69 10.44 3.90
CA VAL A 380 -11.66 10.48 4.96
C VAL A 380 -12.11 11.31 6.16
N ILE A 381 -12.80 12.45 6.00
CA ILE A 381 -13.28 13.19 7.17
C ILE A 381 -14.34 12.43 7.96
N LYS A 382 -15.16 11.60 7.29
CA LYS A 382 -16.16 10.79 7.99
C LYS A 382 -15.48 9.72 8.85
N PHE A 383 -14.36 9.18 8.40
CA PHE A 383 -13.49 8.35 9.23
C PHE A 383 -12.82 9.16 10.37
N LEU A 384 -12.20 10.30 10.08
CA LEU A 384 -11.53 11.12 11.09
C LEU A 384 -12.48 11.62 12.19
N ALA A 385 -13.77 11.78 11.87
CA ALA A 385 -14.80 12.15 12.82
C ALA A 385 -15.07 11.07 13.89
N THR A 386 -14.69 9.81 13.63
CA THR A 386 -14.98 8.68 14.52
C THR A 386 -13.75 8.13 15.23
N VAL A 387 -12.55 8.65 14.94
CA VAL A 387 -11.28 8.20 15.53
C VAL A 387 -10.45 9.37 16.04
N LYS A 388 -9.61 9.09 17.05
CA LYS A 388 -8.57 10.05 17.47
C LYS A 388 -7.56 10.22 16.35
N HIS A 389 -7.16 11.47 16.12
CA HIS A 389 -6.17 11.79 15.12
C HIS A 389 -5.30 12.99 15.53
N THR A 390 -4.08 13.04 14.97
CA THR A 390 -3.19 14.20 15.09
C THR A 390 -3.16 15.02 13.81
N VAL A 391 -2.97 16.32 13.98
CA VAL A 391 -2.77 17.31 12.91
C VAL A 391 -1.48 18.06 13.23
N PRO A 392 -0.51 18.15 12.29
CA PRO A 392 0.72 18.87 12.55
C PRO A 392 0.49 20.39 12.42
N PRO A 393 1.44 21.22 12.89
CA PRO A 393 1.40 22.65 12.64
C PRO A 393 1.33 22.97 11.15
N VAL A 394 0.47 23.92 10.77
CA VAL A 394 0.25 24.31 9.36
C VAL A 394 1.53 24.77 8.67
N SER A 395 2.48 25.36 9.40
CA SER A 395 3.79 25.77 8.89
C SER A 395 4.65 24.61 8.36
N ARG A 396 4.30 23.36 8.70
CA ARG A 396 4.98 22.14 8.24
C ARG A 396 4.31 21.52 7.01
N ILE A 397 3.34 22.19 6.42
CA ILE A 397 2.55 21.71 5.29
C ILE A 397 2.55 22.79 4.22
N THR A 398 2.85 22.43 2.98
CA THR A 398 2.80 23.35 1.86
C THR A 398 1.96 22.78 0.73
N TYR A 399 0.95 23.55 0.32
CA TYR A 399 0.14 23.27 -0.87
C TYR A 399 0.34 24.38 -1.91
N LEU A 400 0.83 24.02 -3.08
CA LEU A 400 1.17 24.89 -4.19
C LEU A 400 0.08 24.81 -5.25
N TRP A 401 -0.78 25.82 -5.32
CA TRP A 401 -1.85 25.90 -6.32
C TRP A 401 -1.52 26.93 -7.40
N GLY A 402 -2.04 26.70 -8.61
CA GLY A 402 -1.91 27.62 -9.73
C GLY A 402 -0.46 28.02 -10.02
N SER A 403 -0.20 29.33 -10.03
CA SER A 403 1.11 29.93 -10.36
C SER A 403 2.24 29.65 -9.36
N LEU A 404 1.92 29.03 -8.21
CA LEU A 404 2.92 28.62 -7.21
C LEU A 404 3.58 27.28 -7.54
N ARG A 405 2.90 26.39 -8.27
CA ARG A 405 3.41 25.06 -8.65
C ARG A 405 4.83 25.07 -9.25
N PRO A 406 5.16 25.90 -10.26
CA PRO A 406 6.50 25.90 -10.87
C PRO A 406 7.60 26.50 -9.97
N LYS A 407 7.23 27.08 -8.81
CA LYS A 407 8.11 27.75 -7.86
C LYS A 407 8.41 26.90 -6.62
N TRP A 408 8.19 25.58 -6.68
CA TRP A 408 8.26 24.68 -5.54
C TRP A 408 9.54 24.80 -4.71
N SER A 409 10.70 24.93 -5.36
CA SER A 409 12.00 24.99 -4.67
C SER A 409 12.12 26.19 -3.72
N LYS A 410 11.43 27.29 -4.01
CA LYS A 410 11.38 28.48 -3.13
C LYS A 410 10.60 28.24 -1.84
N TYR A 411 9.68 27.29 -1.87
CA TYR A 411 8.82 26.96 -0.72
C TYR A 411 9.29 25.70 0.00
N TYR A 412 10.26 24.97 -0.57
CA TYR A 412 10.75 23.74 0.02
C TYR A 412 11.67 24.04 1.19
N ASN A 413 11.48 23.29 2.27
CA ASN A 413 12.44 23.20 3.36
C ASN A 413 12.32 21.83 4.03
N THR A 414 13.41 21.40 4.67
CA THR A 414 13.52 20.07 5.30
C THR A 414 12.69 19.90 6.57
N SER A 415 12.07 20.97 7.08
CA SER A 415 11.17 20.92 8.25
C SER A 415 9.70 20.65 7.91
N LEU A 416 9.34 20.81 6.62
CA LEU A 416 8.05 20.41 6.11
C LEU A 416 7.87 18.91 6.30
N ILE A 417 6.67 18.48 6.70
CA ILE A 417 6.22 17.10 6.58
C ILE A 417 5.78 16.83 5.15
N LEU A 418 5.18 17.85 4.52
CA LEU A 418 4.45 17.69 3.28
C LEU A 418 4.64 18.86 2.33
N MET A 419 4.89 18.55 1.05
CA MET A 419 4.73 19.48 -0.05
C MET A 419 3.92 18.85 -1.19
N HIS A 420 2.84 19.52 -1.59
CA HIS A 420 1.97 19.09 -2.69
C HIS A 420 1.61 20.28 -3.59
N PRO A 421 1.41 20.10 -4.91
CA PRO A 421 1.84 18.95 -5.68
C PRO A 421 3.29 19.09 -6.14
N ILE A 422 4.02 17.98 -6.12
CA ILE A 422 5.33 17.78 -6.75
C ILE A 422 5.26 16.46 -7.52
N LYS A 423 5.01 16.55 -8.84
CA LYS A 423 4.97 15.36 -9.70
C LYS A 423 6.38 15.01 -10.15
N PRO A 424 6.89 13.79 -9.88
CA PRO A 424 8.21 13.36 -10.32
C PRO A 424 8.48 13.56 -11.82
N SER A 425 7.48 13.33 -12.68
CA SER A 425 7.60 13.52 -14.13
C SER A 425 7.92 14.96 -14.55
N SER A 426 7.70 15.96 -13.69
CA SER A 426 8.12 17.34 -13.96
C SER A 426 9.64 17.54 -13.95
N PHE A 427 10.39 16.60 -13.36
CA PHE A 427 11.86 16.59 -13.32
C PHE A 427 12.50 15.95 -14.55
N LEU A 428 11.71 15.54 -15.55
CA LEU A 428 12.22 15.31 -16.91
C LEU A 428 12.79 16.62 -17.49
N ASP A 429 12.19 17.76 -17.16
CA ASP A 429 12.79 19.05 -17.45
C ASP A 429 13.99 19.28 -16.51
N LEU A 430 15.21 19.17 -17.05
CA LEU A 430 16.44 19.39 -16.31
C LEU A 430 16.51 20.76 -15.63
N ARG A 431 15.79 21.78 -16.13
CA ARG A 431 15.71 23.10 -15.46
C ARG A 431 14.91 23.02 -14.17
N ASN A 432 13.90 22.16 -14.10
CA ASN A 432 13.16 21.90 -12.87
C ASN A 432 13.94 20.96 -11.95
N ARG A 433 14.66 19.96 -12.48
CA ARG A 433 15.52 19.05 -11.69
C ARG A 433 16.71 19.77 -11.04
N ARG A 434 17.22 20.83 -11.67
CA ARG A 434 18.34 21.66 -11.15
C ARG A 434 17.99 22.53 -9.95
N LYS A 435 16.72 22.87 -9.77
CA LYS A 435 16.24 23.73 -8.69
C LYS A 435 16.22 22.98 -7.38
#